data_AF-A0A0B6XT29-F1
#
_entry.id   AF-A0A0B6XT29-F1
#
_cell.length_a   1.000
_cell.length_b   1.000
_cell.length_c   1.000
_cell.angle_alpha   90.00
_cell.angle_beta   90.00
_cell.angle_gamma   90.00
#
_symmetry.space_group_name_H-M   'P 1'
#
loop_
_entity.id
_entity.type
_entity.pdbx_description
1 polymer ?
#
loop_
_entity_poly.entity_id
_entity_poly.type
_entity_poly.pdbx_seq_one_letter_code
_entity_poly.pdbx_strand_id
1 'polypeptide(L)' 'LELVEKDYFGLQYMDLAPGDDTLRWLDPLKTIKKQCRGPAYEFFFRVKFYVSDPSKLAEEYTRYHFFLQVKRDI' A
#
# COMPACT_ATOMS: atom_id res chain seq x y z
N LEU A 1 -11.26 -4.87 -5.02
CA LEU A 1 -11.47 -3.99 -3.84
C LEU A 1 -12.33 -2.83 -4.31
N GLU A 2 -13.54 -2.69 -3.77
CA GLU A 2 -14.44 -1.58 -4.09
C GLU A 2 -14.21 -0.44 -3.10
N LEU A 3 -13.00 0.12 -3.10
CA LEU A 3 -12.62 1.21 -2.21
C LEU A 3 -12.92 2.57 -2.84
N VAL A 4 -13.79 3.33 -2.19
CA VAL A 4 -14.12 4.71 -2.59
C VAL A 4 -13.00 5.67 -2.16
N GLU A 5 -12.56 5.60 -0.89
CA GLU A 5 -11.49 6.42 -0.31
C GLU A 5 -10.08 5.86 -0.61
N LYS A 6 -9.80 5.56 -1.89
CA LYS A 6 -8.57 4.88 -2.32
C LYS A 6 -7.27 5.67 -2.08
N ASP A 7 -7.36 6.98 -1.92
CA ASP A 7 -6.19 7.87 -1.81
C ASP A 7 -5.36 7.64 -0.53
N TYR A 8 -5.96 7.01 0.49
CA TYR A 8 -5.25 6.61 1.70
C TYR A 8 -4.36 5.38 1.54
N PHE A 9 -4.55 4.62 0.45
CA PHE A 9 -3.90 3.35 0.23
C PHE A 9 -2.85 3.42 -0.89
N GLY A 10 -1.96 2.46 -0.88
CA GLY A 10 -1.01 2.25 -1.96
C GLY A 10 -0.57 0.80 -2.05
N LEU A 11 0.22 0.53 -3.07
CA LEU A 11 0.93 -0.74 -3.22
C LEU A 11 2.39 -0.54 -2.81
N GLN A 12 2.90 -1.41 -1.96
CA GLN A 12 4.33 -1.57 -1.73
C GLN A 12 4.85 -2.79 -2.49
N TYR A 13 6.11 -2.76 -2.90
CA TYR A 13 6.84 -3.90 -3.44
C TYR A 13 8.22 -3.96 -2.80
N MET A 14 8.82 -5.14 -2.76
CA MET A 14 10.22 -5.31 -2.40
C MET A 14 11.07 -4.97 -3.62
N ASP A 15 12.00 -4.02 -3.51
CA ASP A 15 12.99 -3.86 -4.59
C ASP A 15 13.90 -5.09 -4.59
N LEU A 16 14.02 -5.78 -5.72
CA LEU A 16 14.89 -6.95 -5.85
C LEU A 16 16.29 -6.55 -6.34
N ALA A 17 16.71 -5.33 -6.03
CA ALA A 17 18.05 -4.86 -6.35
C ALA A 17 19.08 -5.57 -5.44
N PRO A 18 20.25 -5.98 -5.96
CA PRO A 18 21.25 -6.66 -5.15
C PRO A 18 21.67 -5.81 -3.93
N GLY A 19 21.44 -6.32 -2.72
CA GLY A 19 21.80 -5.65 -1.47
C GLY A 19 20.79 -4.65 -0.92
N ASP A 20 19.58 -4.59 -1.47
CA ASP A 20 18.51 -3.70 -0.99
C ASP A 20 17.20 -4.48 -0.80
N ASP A 21 16.88 -4.85 0.44
CA ASP A 21 15.62 -5.52 0.81
C ASP A 21 14.51 -4.52 1.23
N THR A 22 14.58 -3.27 0.78
CA THR A 22 13.61 -2.25 1.20
C THR A 22 12.27 -2.37 0.49
N LEU A 23 11.20 -2.15 1.26
CA LEU A 23 9.86 -1.96 0.73
C LEU A 23 9.72 -0.54 0.17
N ARG A 24 9.26 -0.45 -1.08
CA ARG A 24 9.03 0.82 -1.77
C ARG A 24 7.58 0.96 -2.21
N TRP A 25 7.08 2.19 -2.17
CA TRP A 25 5.76 2.50 -2.72
C TRP A 25 5.80 2.52 -4.25
N LEU A 26 4.79 1.92 -4.87
CA LEU A 26 4.56 1.99 -6.30
C LEU A 26 4.07 3.40 -6.68
N ASP A 27 4.69 3.99 -7.69
CA ASP A 27 4.26 5.24 -8.30
C ASP A 27 3.17 4.95 -9.35
N PRO A 28 1.93 5.45 -9.16
CA PRO A 28 0.84 5.17 -10.09
C PRO A 28 1.02 5.87 -11.46
N LEU A 29 1.94 6.83 -11.57
CA LEU A 29 2.21 7.56 -12.82
C LEU A 29 3.28 6.90 -13.68
N LYS A 30 3.97 5.88 -13.16
CA LYS A 30 5.03 5.15 -13.87
C LYS A 30 4.60 3.71 -14.16
N THR A 31 5.11 3.15 -15.25
CA THR A 31 4.86 1.74 -15.56
C THR A 31 5.53 0.84 -14.53
N ILE A 32 4.90 -0.29 -14.21
CA ILE A 32 5.45 -1.29 -13.27
C ILE A 32 6.85 -1.73 -13.70
N LYS A 33 7.05 -2.00 -15.00
CA LYS A 33 8.35 -2.42 -15.57
C LYS A 33 9.49 -1.42 -15.34
N LYS A 34 9.19 -0.13 -15.17
CA LYS A 34 10.20 0.92 -14.91
C LYS A 34 10.56 1.03 -13.42
N GLN A 35 9.80 0.37 -12.54
CA GLN A 35 9.92 0.50 -11.08
C GLN A 35 10.36 -0.81 -10.43
N CYS A 36 9.78 -1.93 -10.87
CA CYS A 36 10.01 -3.24 -10.30
C CYS A 36 10.95 -4.05 -11.19
N ARG A 37 11.93 -4.69 -10.57
CA ARG A 37 12.88 -5.60 -11.22
C ARG A 37 12.54 -7.05 -10.83
N GLY A 38 12.88 -8.00 -11.70
CA GLY A 38 12.74 -9.43 -11.40
C GLY A 38 11.64 -10.15 -12.19
N PRO A 39 11.60 -11.49 -12.08
CA PRO A 39 10.75 -12.35 -12.92
C PRO A 39 9.28 -12.41 -12.46
N ALA A 40 9.01 -12.09 -11.19
CA ALA A 40 7.67 -12.04 -10.62
C ALA A 40 7.53 -10.77 -9.76
N TYR A 41 6.40 -10.09 -9.86
CA TYR A 41 6.11 -8.91 -9.06
C TYR A 41 5.19 -9.30 -7.91
N GLU A 42 5.63 -9.08 -6.68
CA GLU A 42 4.81 -9.17 -5.49
C GLU A 42 4.45 -7.77 -5.00
N PHE A 43 3.16 -7.53 -4.77
CA PHE A 43 2.65 -6.26 -4.28
C PHE A 43 1.87 -6.45 -2.99
N PHE A 44 2.07 -5.54 -2.07
CA PHE A 44 1.40 -5.48 -0.80
C PHE A 44 0.47 -4.27 -0.76
N PHE A 45 -0.82 -4.52 -0.65
CA PHE A 45 -1.79 -3.47 -0.37
C PHE A 45 -1.64 -2.97 1.06
N ARG A 46 -1.46 -1.65 1.23
CA ARG A 46 -1.12 -1.01 2.50
C ARG A 46 -1.76 0.36 2.65
N VAL A 47 -1.95 0.80 3.89
CA VAL A 47 -2.26 2.20 4.20
C VAL A 47 -0.98 3.03 4.01
N LYS A 48 -1.05 4.04 3.15
CA LYS A 48 0.04 4.97 2.86
C LYS A 48 -0.05 6.24 3.71
N PHE A 49 -1.28 6.70 3.96
CA PHE A 49 -1.54 7.91 4.73
C PHE A 49 -2.54 7.58 5.83
N TYR A 50 -2.06 7.57 7.08
CA TYR A 50 -2.92 7.33 8.24
C TYR A 50 -3.66 8.61 8.61
N VAL A 51 -4.96 8.49 8.84
CA VAL A 51 -5.75 9.56 9.47
C VAL A 51 -5.49 9.56 10.96
N SER A 52 -5.47 10.75 11.57
CA SER A 52 -5.30 10.89 13.02
C SER A 52 -6.49 10.34 13.81
N ASP A 53 -7.66 10.27 13.17
CA ASP A 53 -8.92 9.84 13.76
C ASP A 53 -9.69 8.98 12.74
N PRO A 54 -9.79 7.66 12.95
CA PRO A 54 -10.49 6.74 12.04
C PRO A 54 -11.99 7.03 11.87
N SER A 55 -12.62 7.76 12.80
CA SER A 55 -14.04 8.12 12.69
C SER A 55 -14.33 9.11 11.56
N LYS A 56 -13.30 9.78 11.05
CA LYS A 56 -13.38 10.74 9.94
C LYS A 56 -13.43 10.09 8.56
N LEU A 57 -13.06 8.81 8.45
CA LEU A 57 -13.25 8.05 7.22
C LEU A 57 -14.74 7.88 7.00
N ALA A 58 -15.22 8.11 5.78
CA ALA A 58 -16.65 8.02 5.49
C ALA A 58 -17.13 6.57 5.44
N GLU A 59 -16.35 5.71 4.79
CA GLU A 59 -16.74 4.34 4.48
C GLU A 59 -16.32 3.35 5.57
N GLU A 60 -17.25 2.48 5.97
CA GLU A 60 -16.97 1.41 6.93
C GLU A 60 -15.91 0.43 6.40
N TYR A 61 -15.96 0.16 5.10
CA TYR A 61 -14.98 -0.71 4.45
C TYR A 61 -13.56 -0.13 4.53
N THR A 62 -13.40 1.19 4.37
CA THR A 62 -12.11 1.87 4.55
C THR A 62 -11.63 1.74 5.99
N ARG A 63 -12.50 1.99 6.98
CA ARG A 63 -12.17 1.85 8.40
C ARG A 63 -11.71 0.43 8.76
N TYR A 64 -12.36 -0.58 8.18
CA TYR A 64 -11.97 -1.97 8.37
C TYR A 64 -10.56 -2.28 7.83
N HIS A 65 -10.21 -1.79 6.64
CA HIS A 65 -8.85 -1.97 6.09
C HIS A 65 -7.78 -1.24 6.90
N PHE A 66 -8.10 -0.04 7.43
CA PHE A 66 -7.23 0.65 8.38
C PHE A 66 -6.98 -0.18 9.64
N PHE A 67 -8.04 -0.78 10.20
CA PHE A 67 -7.90 -1.68 11.34
C PHE A 67 -7.03 -2.90 11.03
N LEU A 68 -7.24 -3.54 9.88
CA LEU A 68 -6.42 -4.69 9.47
C LEU A 68 -4.94 -4.32 9.30
N GLN A 69 -4.67 -3.12 8.78
CA GLN A 69 -3.32 -2.60 8.67
C GLN A 69 -2.69 -2.39 10.05
N VAL A 70 -3.37 -1.68 10.96
CA VAL A 70 -2.87 -1.45 12.33
C VAL A 70 -2.62 -2.77 13.06
N LYS A 71 -3.54 -3.74 12.93
CA LYS A 71 -3.37 -5.09 13.51
C LYS A 71 -2.13 -5.81 12.97
N ARG A 72 -1.76 -5.58 11.71
CA ARG A 72 -0.56 -6.17 11.10
C ARG A 72 0.73 -5.49 11.57
N ASP A 73 0.68 -4.19 11.86
CA ASP A 73 1.85 -3.39 12.22
C ASP A 73 2.26 -3.53 13.69
N ILE A 74 1.39 -4.15 14.51
CA ILE A 74 1.64 -4.53 15.92
C ILE A 74 2.20 -5.95 15.96
#